data_AF-A0A3D4WUC6-F1
#
_entry.id   AF-A0A3D4WUC6-F1
#
_cell.length_a   1.000
_cell.length_b   1.000
_cell.length_c   1.000
_cell.angle_alpha   90.00
_cell.angle_beta   90.00
_cell.angle_gamma   90.00
#
_symmetry.space_group_name_H-M   'P 1'
#
loop_
_entity.id
_entity.type
_entity.pdbx_description
1 polymer ?
#
loop_
_entity_poly.entity_id
_entity_poly.type
_entity_poly.pdbx_seq_one_letter_code
_entity_poly.pdbx_strand_id
1 'polypeptide(L)'
;MAGMGPPPKLPENRARRNATVAMTALPSEGRKGAAPKWPLIPDVVMSAKRDLAEDKVEKLREDMQEALVEGKPVGPVERRLDVALERLAILERQLAEQKGLEAVLWRDLWKLPQAVEWERLSWMRDVAQYVRHKVMAELGDLDSAREARQWSDRLGLTPLAMLRLRWRVVVDEVAAKREQREQDAAGARGRIKAVG
;
A
#
# COMPACT_ATOMS: atom_id res chain seq x y z
N MET A 1 -26.47 -58.10 -31.89
CA MET A 1 -27.02 -57.57 -30.63
C MET A 1 -26.22 -56.33 -30.25
N ALA A 2 -26.80 -55.14 -30.41
CA ALA A 2 -26.11 -53.88 -30.11
C ALA A 2 -26.06 -53.67 -28.59
N GLY A 3 -24.85 -53.56 -28.05
CA GLY A 3 -24.60 -53.36 -26.62
C GLY A 3 -25.12 -52.00 -26.17
N MET A 4 -26.12 -52.00 -25.30
CA MET A 4 -26.56 -50.79 -24.63
C MET A 4 -25.52 -50.41 -23.58
N GLY A 5 -24.84 -49.29 -23.79
CA GLY A 5 -23.86 -48.76 -22.85
C GLY A 5 -24.46 -48.52 -21.47
N PRO A 6 -23.61 -48.39 -20.43
CA PRO A 6 -24.09 -48.25 -19.05
C PRO A 6 -25.05 -47.07 -18.91
N PRO A 7 -26.13 -47.21 -18.12
CA PRO A 7 -27.11 -46.15 -17.93
C PRO A 7 -26.46 -44.86 -17.41
N PRO A 8 -26.94 -43.69 -17.84
CA PRO A 8 -26.38 -42.41 -17.44
C PRO A 8 -26.46 -42.21 -15.92
N LYS A 9 -25.42 -41.61 -15.34
CA LYS A 9 -25.34 -41.36 -13.89
C LYS A 9 -26.56 -40.58 -13.39
N LEU A 10 -27.08 -41.03 -12.24
CA LEU A 10 -28.13 -40.33 -11.49
C LEU A 10 -27.75 -38.86 -11.26
N PRO A 11 -28.71 -37.91 -11.29
CA PRO A 11 -28.43 -36.47 -11.20
C PRO A 11 -27.49 -36.08 -10.05
N GLU A 12 -27.63 -36.74 -8.90
CA GLU A 12 -26.84 -36.52 -7.68
C GLU A 12 -25.38 -36.96 -7.81
N ASN A 13 -25.11 -37.97 -8.64
CA ASN A 13 -23.78 -38.56 -8.88
C ASN A 13 -23.09 -38.00 -10.13
N ARG A 14 -23.69 -37.00 -10.78
CA ARG A 14 -23.05 -36.29 -11.88
C ARG A 14 -22.03 -35.31 -11.30
N ALA A 15 -20.75 -35.55 -11.57
CA ALA A 15 -19.72 -34.53 -11.36
C ALA A 15 -20.17 -33.25 -12.07
N ARG A 16 -20.44 -32.18 -11.31
CA ARG A 16 -20.82 -30.88 -11.88
C ARG A 16 -19.62 -30.34 -12.64
N ARG A 17 -19.60 -30.52 -13.97
CA ARG A 17 -18.52 -30.04 -14.85
C ARG A 17 -18.29 -28.52 -14.73
N ASN A 18 -19.32 -27.78 -14.30
CA ASN A 18 -19.31 -26.33 -14.12
C ASN A 18 -19.67 -25.94 -12.68
N ALA A 19 -19.04 -26.55 -11.67
CA ALA A 19 -19.17 -26.06 -10.29
C ALA A 19 -18.57 -24.64 -10.21
N THR A 20 -19.42 -23.62 -10.22
CA THR A 20 -18.98 -22.23 -10.02
C THR A 20 -18.47 -22.10 -8.59
N VAL A 21 -17.17 -21.85 -8.44
CA VAL A 21 -16.59 -21.66 -7.11
C VAL A 21 -17.01 -20.29 -6.59
N ALA A 22 -17.42 -20.22 -5.32
CA ALA A 22 -17.87 -18.98 -4.70
C ALA A 22 -16.78 -17.90 -4.77
N MET A 23 -17.19 -16.69 -5.12
CA MET A 23 -16.36 -15.49 -5.21
C MET A 23 -16.73 -14.55 -4.06
N THR A 24 -15.74 -13.90 -3.46
CA THR A 24 -15.93 -12.83 -2.48
C THR A 24 -16.29 -11.54 -3.20
N ALA A 25 -17.42 -10.95 -2.82
CA ALA A 25 -17.88 -9.66 -3.32
C ALA A 25 -17.20 -8.51 -2.56
N LEU A 26 -16.53 -7.62 -3.30
CA LEU A 26 -15.94 -6.39 -2.77
C LEU A 26 -16.79 -5.18 -3.19
N PRO A 27 -16.98 -4.18 -2.31
CA PRO A 27 -17.78 -3.00 -2.63
C PRO A 27 -17.06 -2.10 -3.65
N SER A 28 -17.74 -1.67 -4.70
CA SER A 28 -17.17 -0.79 -5.73
C SER A 28 -16.73 0.59 -5.21
N GLU A 29 -17.38 1.09 -4.16
CA GLU A 29 -17.04 2.37 -3.53
C GLU A 29 -15.73 2.32 -2.73
N GLY A 30 -15.18 1.12 -2.50
CA GLY A 30 -14.01 0.93 -1.67
C GLY A 30 -14.31 0.72 -0.19
N ARG A 31 -13.26 0.67 0.62
CA ARG A 31 -13.38 0.64 2.08
C ARG A 31 -13.77 2.02 2.60
N LYS A 32 -14.77 2.08 3.49
CA LYS A 32 -15.18 3.34 4.15
C LYS A 32 -14.27 3.65 5.35
N GLY A 33 -14.10 4.95 5.63
CA GLY A 33 -13.32 5.44 6.78
C GLY A 33 -11.85 5.75 6.45
N ALA A 34 -11.14 6.30 7.44
CA ALA A 34 -9.74 6.67 7.29
C ALA A 34 -8.82 5.43 7.21
N ALA A 35 -7.72 5.56 6.49
CA ALA A 35 -6.66 4.55 6.49
C ALA A 35 -6.16 4.32 7.93
N PRO A 36 -5.85 3.07 8.32
CA PRO A 36 -5.28 2.79 9.63
C PRO A 36 -3.92 3.48 9.81
N LYS A 37 -3.46 3.59 11.06
CA LYS A 37 -2.15 4.16 11.36
C LYS A 37 -1.05 3.33 10.68
N TRP A 38 -0.07 4.00 10.09
CA TRP A 38 1.09 3.37 9.47
C TRP A 38 1.79 2.42 10.47
N PRO A 39 1.91 1.10 10.17
CA PRO A 39 2.35 0.10 11.16
C PRO A 39 3.86 -0.17 11.15
N LEU A 40 4.59 0.33 10.15
CA LEU A 40 6.01 0.05 9.97
C LEU A 40 6.85 1.13 10.65
N ILE A 41 8.00 0.71 11.17
CA ILE A 41 9.03 1.64 11.64
C ILE A 41 9.65 2.41 10.46
N PRO A 42 10.23 3.60 10.71
CA PRO A 42 11.00 4.32 9.71
C PRO A 42 12.14 3.48 9.12
N ASP A 43 12.69 3.90 7.98
CA ASP A 43 13.89 3.25 7.41
C ASP A 43 15.11 3.55 8.30
N VAL A 44 15.39 2.61 9.20
CA VAL A 44 16.49 2.71 10.16
C VAL A 44 17.84 2.78 9.45
N VAL A 45 18.00 2.11 8.31
CA VAL A 45 19.28 2.05 7.60
C VAL A 45 19.55 3.37 6.88
N MET A 46 18.56 3.93 6.18
CA MET A 46 18.70 5.25 5.57
C MET A 46 18.87 6.34 6.62
N SER A 47 18.13 6.27 7.72
CA SER A 47 18.27 7.22 8.85
C SER A 47 19.68 7.18 9.42
N ALA A 48 20.20 6.00 9.75
CA ALA A 48 21.57 5.86 10.25
C ALA A 48 22.63 6.34 9.24
N LYS A 49 22.44 6.10 7.94
CA LYS A 49 23.35 6.63 6.90
C LYS A 49 23.32 8.16 6.84
N ARG A 50 22.15 8.77 7.01
CA ARG A 50 21.99 10.22 7.07
C ARG A 50 22.71 10.78 8.29
N ASP A 51 22.49 10.19 9.47
CA ASP A 51 23.12 10.61 10.72
C ASP A 51 24.66 10.53 10.63
N LEU A 52 25.19 9.43 10.09
CA LEU A 52 26.63 9.29 9.85
C LEU A 52 27.20 10.31 8.85
N ALA A 53 26.42 10.70 7.84
CA ALA A 53 26.82 11.72 6.89
C ALA A 53 26.80 13.12 7.54
N GLU A 54 25.84 13.37 8.43
CA GLU A 54 25.73 14.60 9.24
C GLU A 54 26.95 14.75 10.16
N ASP A 55 27.27 13.72 10.95
CA ASP A 55 28.46 13.69 11.80
C ASP A 55 29.75 13.91 10.99
N LYS A 56 29.80 13.36 9.77
CA LYS A 56 30.96 13.52 8.88
C LYS A 56 31.10 14.96 8.37
N VAL A 57 29.98 15.61 8.04
CA VAL A 57 29.93 17.03 7.66
C VAL A 57 30.39 17.90 8.82
N GLU A 58 29.90 17.66 10.02
CA GLU A 58 30.29 18.42 11.22
C GLU A 58 31.80 18.33 11.45
N LYS A 59 32.34 17.11 11.49
CA LYS A 59 33.79 16.89 11.65
C LYS A 59 34.63 17.59 10.58
N LEU A 60 34.21 17.54 9.32
CA LEU A 60 34.95 18.19 8.23
C LEU A 60 34.86 19.72 8.29
N ARG A 61 33.79 20.28 8.85
CA ARG A 61 33.69 21.72 9.13
C ARG A 61 34.66 22.12 10.24
N GLU A 62 34.77 21.34 11.30
CA GLU A 62 35.76 21.54 12.36
C GLU A 62 37.19 21.47 11.81
N ASP A 63 37.53 20.41 11.06
CA ASP A 63 38.84 20.26 10.40
C ASP A 63 39.16 21.47 9.49
N MET A 64 38.16 22.02 8.80
CA MET A 64 38.33 23.18 7.93
C MET A 64 38.58 24.46 8.73
N GLN A 65 37.83 24.65 9.82
CA GLN A 65 38.01 25.79 10.71
C GLN A 65 39.37 25.76 11.40
N GLU A 66 39.82 24.59 11.86
CA GLU A 66 41.15 24.40 12.44
C GLU A 66 42.25 24.74 11.42
N ALA A 67 42.14 24.20 10.20
CA ALA A 67 43.11 24.51 9.14
C ALA A 67 43.16 26.01 8.80
N LEU A 68 42.03 26.71 8.81
CA LEU A 68 41.98 28.17 8.64
C LEU A 68 42.71 28.90 9.75
N VAL A 69 42.48 28.51 11.01
CA VAL A 69 43.12 29.13 12.18
C VAL A 69 44.63 28.91 12.19
N GLU A 70 45.08 27.72 11.81
CA GLU A 70 46.50 27.35 11.74
C GLU A 70 47.20 27.86 10.46
N GLY A 71 46.47 28.49 9.53
CA GLY A 71 47.01 28.93 8.23
C GLY A 71 47.41 27.78 7.30
N LYS A 72 46.85 26.58 7.51
CA LYS A 72 47.07 25.40 6.66
C LYS A 72 46.19 25.46 5.40
N PRO A 73 46.58 24.80 4.28
CA PRO A 73 45.76 24.75 3.08
C PRO A 73 44.40 24.07 3.31
N VAL A 74 43.30 24.76 3.00
CA VAL A 74 41.93 24.27 3.22
C VAL A 74 41.32 23.48 2.07
N GLY A 75 41.80 23.69 0.84
CA GLY A 75 41.20 23.08 -0.37
C GLY A 75 41.02 21.55 -0.34
N PRO A 76 41.92 20.74 0.29
CA PRO A 76 41.68 19.32 0.48
C PRO A 76 40.55 18.99 1.48
N VAL A 77 40.35 19.79 2.53
CA VAL A 77 39.25 19.62 3.49
C VAL A 77 37.94 20.05 2.86
N GLU A 78 37.94 21.21 2.20
CA GLU A 78 36.80 21.78 1.47
C GLU A 78 36.21 20.78 0.47
N ARG A 79 37.03 20.20 -0.42
CA ARG A 79 36.54 19.19 -1.38
C ARG A 79 35.93 17.95 -0.71
N ARG A 80 36.45 17.52 0.45
CA ARG A 80 35.88 16.39 1.20
C ARG A 80 34.56 16.81 1.86
N LEU A 81 34.48 18.04 2.36
CA LEU A 81 33.27 18.61 2.94
C LEU A 81 32.16 18.71 1.88
N ASP A 82 32.48 19.20 0.68
CA ASP A 82 31.52 19.30 -0.43
C ASP A 82 30.92 17.93 -0.79
N VAL A 83 31.75 16.90 -0.89
CA VAL A 83 31.29 15.52 -1.16
C VAL A 83 30.42 15.00 -0.01
N ALA A 84 30.76 15.30 1.24
CA ALA A 84 29.96 14.88 2.39
C ALA A 84 28.60 15.63 2.44
N LEU A 85 28.58 16.92 2.10
CA LEU A 85 27.37 17.73 1.99
C LEU A 85 26.45 17.23 0.88
N GLU A 86 26.99 16.95 -0.30
CA GLU A 86 26.23 16.34 -1.40
C GLU A 86 25.58 15.03 -0.96
N ARG A 87 26.36 14.18 -0.28
CA ARG A 87 25.86 12.90 0.22
C ARG A 87 24.74 13.07 1.25
N LEU A 88 24.90 13.99 2.20
CA LEU A 88 23.90 14.30 3.22
C LEU A 88 22.60 14.80 2.56
N ALA A 89 22.70 15.76 1.64
CA ALA A 89 21.56 16.34 0.94
C ALA A 89 20.76 15.28 0.16
N ILE A 90 21.45 14.34 -0.50
CA ILE A 90 20.79 13.22 -1.20
C ILE A 90 20.02 12.34 -0.21
N LEU A 91 20.64 11.97 0.92
CA LEU A 91 20.02 11.09 1.92
C LEU A 91 18.80 11.75 2.58
N GLU A 92 18.90 13.04 2.92
CA GLU A 92 17.78 13.82 3.46
C GLU A 92 16.62 13.88 2.47
N ARG A 93 16.91 14.14 1.19
CA ARG A 93 15.88 14.18 0.15
C ARG A 93 15.21 12.81 -0.02
N GLN A 94 15.99 11.74 -0.06
CA GLN A 94 15.46 10.38 -0.18
C GLN A 94 14.53 10.02 0.99
N LEU A 95 14.93 10.31 2.24
CA LEU A 95 14.10 10.06 3.43
C LEU A 95 12.80 10.88 3.41
N ALA A 96 12.87 12.16 3.03
CA ALA A 96 11.71 13.03 2.96
C ALA A 96 10.72 12.56 1.89
N GLU A 97 11.20 12.24 0.68
CA GLU A 97 10.37 11.74 -0.42
C GLU A 97 9.78 10.37 -0.10
N GLN A 98 10.57 9.46 0.47
CA GLN A 98 10.08 8.15 0.89
C GLN A 98 8.89 8.30 1.85
N LYS A 99 9.05 9.08 2.92
CA LYS A 99 8.00 9.28 3.92
C LYS A 99 6.75 9.93 3.33
N GLY A 100 6.92 10.92 2.45
CA GLY A 100 5.82 11.61 1.78
C GLY A 100 5.02 10.68 0.86
N LEU A 101 5.72 9.95 -0.01
CA LEU A 101 5.12 9.02 -0.97
C LEU A 101 4.47 7.83 -0.26
N GLU A 102 5.09 7.27 0.79
CA GLU A 102 4.50 6.19 1.59
C GLU A 102 3.16 6.63 2.19
N ALA A 103 3.08 7.83 2.75
CA ALA A 103 1.84 8.35 3.33
C ALA A 103 0.73 8.61 2.29
N VAL A 104 1.09 9.03 1.07
CA VAL A 104 0.13 9.21 -0.03
C VAL A 104 -0.38 7.85 -0.50
N LEU A 105 0.54 6.96 -0.90
CA LEU A 105 0.19 5.65 -1.44
C LEU A 105 -0.59 4.80 -0.43
N TRP A 106 -0.22 4.86 0.85
CA TRP A 106 -0.98 4.21 1.93
C TRP A 106 -2.43 4.67 1.97
N ARG A 107 -2.68 5.98 1.96
CA ARG A 107 -4.04 6.53 1.99
C ARG A 107 -4.85 6.12 0.76
N ASP A 108 -4.22 6.05 -0.40
CA ASP A 108 -4.90 5.72 -1.65
C ASP A 108 -5.23 4.23 -1.75
N LEU A 109 -4.32 3.34 -1.33
CA LEU A 109 -4.60 1.90 -1.29
C LEU A 109 -5.76 1.57 -0.35
N TRP A 110 -5.86 2.23 0.80
CA TRP A 110 -6.94 1.98 1.76
C TRP A 110 -8.31 2.49 1.31
N LYS A 111 -8.41 3.20 0.18
CA LYS A 111 -9.68 3.53 -0.49
C LYS A 111 -10.14 2.44 -1.45
N LEU A 112 -9.30 1.45 -1.78
CA LEU A 112 -9.64 0.43 -2.76
C LEU A 112 -10.66 -0.58 -2.22
N PRO A 113 -11.46 -1.24 -3.08
CA PRO A 113 -12.35 -2.34 -2.68
C PRO A 113 -11.64 -3.46 -1.92
N GLN A 114 -10.41 -3.78 -2.33
CA GLN A 114 -9.56 -4.82 -1.75
C GLN A 114 -9.22 -4.54 -0.27
N ALA A 115 -9.23 -3.28 0.16
CA ALA A 115 -8.90 -2.90 1.52
C ALA A 115 -9.89 -3.44 2.57
N VAL A 116 -11.14 -3.73 2.18
CA VAL A 116 -12.11 -4.42 3.05
C VAL A 116 -11.62 -5.83 3.41
N GLU A 117 -11.08 -6.55 2.43
CA GLU A 117 -10.53 -7.89 2.68
C GLU A 117 -9.19 -7.83 3.41
N TRP A 118 -8.33 -6.84 3.11
CA TRP A 118 -7.09 -6.67 3.85
C TRP A 118 -7.34 -6.41 5.34
N GLU A 119 -8.36 -5.62 5.68
CA GLU A 119 -8.80 -5.41 7.06
C GLU A 119 -9.32 -6.70 7.69
N ARG A 120 -10.25 -7.39 7.00
CA ARG A 120 -10.83 -8.66 7.47
C ARG A 120 -9.77 -9.73 7.74
N LEU A 121 -8.74 -9.78 6.89
CA LEU A 121 -7.64 -10.75 6.97
C LEU A 121 -6.45 -10.24 7.81
N SER A 122 -6.52 -9.02 8.35
CA SER A 122 -5.43 -8.38 9.12
C SER A 122 -4.10 -8.23 8.35
N TRP A 123 -4.15 -8.05 7.03
CA TRP A 123 -3.00 -7.87 6.14
C TRP A 123 -2.40 -6.45 6.18
N MET A 124 -2.59 -5.73 7.28
CA MET A 124 -2.17 -4.33 7.40
C MET A 124 -0.67 -4.16 7.19
N ARG A 125 0.16 -5.05 7.76
CA ARG A 125 1.62 -5.01 7.60
C ARG A 125 2.06 -5.45 6.21
N ASP A 126 1.39 -6.42 5.60
CA ASP A 126 1.62 -6.86 4.22
C ASP A 126 1.40 -5.71 3.22
N VAL A 127 0.29 -4.99 3.35
CA VAL A 127 0.00 -3.80 2.53
C VAL A 127 1.06 -2.72 2.76
N ALA A 128 1.47 -2.49 4.00
CA ALA A 128 2.48 -1.47 4.31
C ALA A 128 3.85 -1.85 3.72
N GLN A 129 4.19 -3.15 3.71
CA GLN A 129 5.42 -3.63 3.10
C GLN A 129 5.41 -3.45 1.58
N TYR A 130 4.26 -3.70 0.93
CA TYR A 130 4.08 -3.36 -0.48
C TYR A 130 4.29 -1.87 -0.76
N VAL A 131 3.68 -0.99 0.05
CA VAL A 131 3.84 0.47 -0.11
C VAL A 131 5.31 0.86 -0.07
N ARG A 132 6.06 0.38 0.92
CA ARG A 132 7.49 0.68 1.04
C ARG A 132 8.29 0.18 -0.15
N HIS A 133 8.08 -1.06 -0.61
CA HIS A 133 8.76 -1.55 -1.83
C HIS A 133 8.38 -0.75 -3.08
N LYS A 134 7.12 -0.36 -3.21
CA LYS A 134 6.64 0.42 -4.34
C LYS A 134 7.28 1.81 -4.37
N VAL A 135 7.34 2.48 -3.22
CA VAL A 135 7.98 3.80 -3.08
C VAL A 135 9.50 3.71 -3.31
N MET A 136 10.17 2.71 -2.73
CA MET A 136 11.60 2.51 -2.96
C MET A 136 11.91 2.24 -4.43
N ALA A 137 11.04 1.52 -5.13
CA ALA A 137 11.15 1.33 -6.57
C ALA A 137 11.04 2.64 -7.36
N GLU A 138 10.13 3.55 -6.97
CA GLU A 138 9.99 4.89 -7.57
C GLU A 138 11.21 5.78 -7.31
N LEU A 139 11.91 5.57 -6.19
CA LEU A 139 13.19 6.21 -5.87
C LEU A 139 14.41 5.57 -6.55
N GLY A 140 14.20 4.54 -7.38
CA GLY A 140 15.24 3.92 -8.23
C GLY A 140 15.80 2.59 -7.72
N ASP A 141 15.26 2.00 -6.64
CA ASP A 141 15.68 0.68 -6.18
C ASP A 141 15.02 -0.44 -7.00
N LEU A 142 15.81 -1.02 -7.92
CA LEU A 142 15.35 -2.08 -8.83
C LEU A 142 14.99 -3.40 -8.11
N ASP A 143 15.59 -3.70 -6.96
CA ASP A 143 15.25 -4.91 -6.21
C ASP A 143 13.90 -4.74 -5.52
N SER A 144 13.66 -3.56 -4.93
CA SER A 144 12.33 -3.19 -4.45
C SER A 144 11.27 -3.19 -5.54
N ALA A 145 11.61 -2.87 -6.80
CA ALA A 145 10.67 -2.97 -7.92
C ALA A 145 10.20 -4.41 -8.19
N ARG A 146 11.09 -5.40 -7.99
CA ARG A 146 10.74 -6.83 -8.14
C ARG A 146 9.83 -7.29 -7.01
N GLU A 147 10.16 -6.93 -5.77
CA GLU A 147 9.33 -7.21 -4.60
C GLU A 147 7.94 -6.58 -4.73
N ALA A 148 7.86 -5.30 -5.10
CA ALA A 148 6.59 -4.60 -5.28
C ALA A 148 5.66 -5.34 -6.27
N ARG A 149 6.22 -5.91 -7.35
CA ARG A 149 5.44 -6.73 -8.30
C ARG A 149 4.87 -7.99 -7.65
N GLN A 150 5.68 -8.73 -6.88
CA GLN A 150 5.24 -9.95 -6.21
C GLN A 150 4.15 -9.66 -5.15
N TRP A 151 4.37 -8.61 -4.36
CA TRP A 151 3.41 -8.15 -3.37
C TRP A 151 2.10 -7.64 -3.99
N SER A 152 2.17 -6.96 -5.14
CA SER A 152 0.99 -6.54 -5.91
C SER A 152 0.07 -7.73 -6.26
N ASP A 153 0.67 -8.86 -6.64
CA ASP A 153 -0.08 -10.08 -6.92
C ASP A 153 -0.60 -10.76 -5.65
N ARG A 154 0.13 -10.70 -4.53
CA ARG A 154 -0.33 -11.24 -3.24
C ARG A 154 -1.54 -10.47 -2.70
N LEU A 155 -1.59 -9.15 -2.93
CA LEU A 155 -2.60 -8.25 -2.40
C LEU A 155 -3.85 -8.11 -3.28
N GLY A 156 -3.92 -8.79 -4.43
CA GLY A 156 -5.11 -8.68 -5.30
C GLY A 156 -5.18 -7.36 -6.07
N LEU A 157 -4.06 -6.71 -6.32
CA LEU A 157 -4.01 -5.44 -7.05
C LEU A 157 -4.03 -5.62 -8.57
N THR A 158 -3.81 -6.84 -9.06
CA THR A 158 -3.89 -7.17 -10.49
C THR A 158 -5.16 -7.98 -10.80
N PRO A 159 -5.72 -7.91 -12.02
CA PRO A 159 -6.90 -8.73 -12.39
C PRO A 159 -6.68 -10.23 -12.21
N LEU A 160 -5.47 -10.73 -12.52
CA LEU A 160 -5.12 -12.13 -12.33
C LEU A 160 -5.06 -12.49 -10.84
N ALA A 161 -4.51 -11.62 -10.01
CA ALA A 161 -4.49 -11.81 -8.55
C ALA A 161 -5.90 -11.80 -7.95
N MET A 162 -6.77 -10.87 -8.38
CA MET A 162 -8.17 -10.87 -7.97
C MET A 162 -8.86 -12.19 -8.33
N LEU A 163 -8.63 -12.71 -9.54
CA LEU A 163 -9.17 -14.02 -9.94
C LEU A 163 -8.65 -15.16 -9.06
N ARG A 164 -7.35 -15.17 -8.74
CA ARG A 164 -6.72 -16.19 -7.86
C ARG A 164 -7.24 -16.14 -6.43
N LEU A 165 -7.42 -14.95 -5.88
CA LEU A 165 -8.02 -14.71 -4.55
C LEU A 165 -9.54 -14.88 -4.56
N ARG A 166 -10.14 -15.05 -5.74
CA ARG A 166 -11.59 -15.16 -5.97
C ARG A 166 -12.33 -13.91 -5.50
N TRP A 167 -11.71 -12.76 -5.68
CA TRP A 167 -12.31 -11.47 -5.38
C TRP A 167 -12.95 -10.89 -6.63
N ARG A 168 -14.14 -10.30 -6.46
CA ARG A 168 -14.85 -9.60 -7.51
C ARG A 168 -15.41 -8.30 -6.95
N VAL A 169 -15.10 -7.19 -7.60
CA VAL A 169 -15.74 -5.91 -7.30
C VAL A 169 -17.17 -5.93 -7.84
N VAL A 170 -18.11 -5.57 -6.99
CA VAL A 170 -19.55 -5.56 -7.30
C VAL A 170 -20.09 -4.18 -6.97
N VAL A 171 -20.96 -3.65 -7.84
CA VAL A 171 -21.69 -2.42 -7.56
C VAL A 171 -22.70 -2.71 -6.47
N ASP A 172 -22.62 -1.98 -5.36
CA ASP A 172 -23.46 -2.24 -4.20
C ASP A 172 -24.87 -1.64 -4.40
N GLU A 173 -25.71 -2.32 -5.19
CA GLU A 173 -27.12 -1.95 -5.36
C GLU A 173 -27.92 -2.06 -4.04
N VAL A 174 -27.39 -2.77 -3.04
CA VAL A 174 -28.06 -3.05 -1.77
C VAL A 174 -27.75 -1.97 -0.72
N ALA A 175 -26.54 -1.42 -0.69
CA ALA A 175 -26.21 -0.24 0.11
C ALA A 175 -27.04 0.98 -0.31
N ALA A 176 -27.13 1.25 -1.62
CA ALA A 176 -27.99 2.31 -2.14
C ALA A 176 -29.45 2.13 -1.70
N LYS A 177 -29.98 0.90 -1.75
CA LYS A 177 -31.34 0.59 -1.26
C LYS A 177 -31.50 0.71 0.27
N ARG A 178 -30.43 0.50 1.06
CA ARG A 178 -30.47 0.68 2.53
C ARG A 178 -30.45 2.15 2.91
N GLU A 179 -29.57 2.95 2.31
CA GLU A 179 -29.54 4.41 2.52
C GLU A 179 -30.87 5.05 2.09
N GLN A 180 -31.44 4.60 0.97
CA GLN A 180 -32.74 5.09 0.50
C GLN A 180 -33.88 4.74 1.47
N ARG A 181 -33.89 3.50 2.00
CA ARG A 181 -34.86 3.10 3.04
C ARG A 181 -34.69 3.89 4.34
N GLU A 182 -33.46 4.21 4.75
CA GLU A 182 -33.21 5.03 5.93
C GLU A 182 -33.67 6.49 5.73
N GLN A 183 -33.44 7.05 4.54
CA GLN A 183 -33.92 8.38 4.16
C GLN A 183 -35.45 8.44 4.11
N ASP A 184 -36.10 7.42 3.52
CA ASP A 184 -37.56 7.29 3.48
C ASP A 184 -38.16 7.17 4.89
N ALA A 185 -37.53 6.37 5.76
CA ALA A 185 -37.96 6.20 7.14
C ALA A 185 -37.79 7.49 7.98
N ALA A 186 -36.71 8.25 7.75
CA ALA A 186 -36.49 9.54 8.40
C ALA A 186 -37.51 10.60 7.94
N GLY A 187 -37.82 10.65 6.64
CA GLY A 187 -38.81 11.56 6.07
C GLY A 187 -40.24 11.27 6.56
N ALA A 188 -40.61 10.00 6.70
CA ALA A 188 -41.92 9.60 7.25
C ALA A 188 -42.10 10.05 8.71
N ARG A 189 -41.05 9.92 9.55
CA ARG A 189 -41.07 10.37 10.94
C ARG A 189 -41.16 11.89 11.07
N GLY A 190 -40.54 12.64 10.15
CA GLY A 190 -40.63 14.10 10.11
C GLY A 190 -42.05 14.61 9.80
N ARG A 191 -42.77 13.96 8.87
CA ARG A 191 -44.16 14.33 8.54
C ARG A 191 -45.14 14.06 9.67
N ILE A 192 -44.96 12.98 10.43
CA ILE A 192 -45.83 12.65 11.58
C ILE A 192 -45.71 13.69 12.70
N LYS A 193 -44.54 14.32 12.86
CA LYS A 193 -44.34 15.42 13.84
C LYS A 193 -44.92 16.77 13.42
N ALA A 194 -45.21 16.98 12.14
CA ALA A 194 -45.71 18.27 11.63
C ALA A 194 -47.25 18.38 11.64
N VAL A 195 -47.96 17.32 12.04
CA VAL A 195 -49.43 17.21 12.01
C VAL A 195 -50.03 17.05 13.42
N GLY A 196 -49.21 17.16 14.48
CA GLY A 196 -49.65 17.23 15.88
C GLY A 196 -49.28 18.57 16.50
#